data_AF-A0AAV2S1S9-F1
#
_entry.id   AF-A0AAV2S1S9-F1
#
_cell.length_a   1.000
_cell.length_b   1.000
_cell.length_c   1.000
_cell.angle_alpha   90.00
_cell.angle_beta   90.00
_cell.angle_gamma   90.00
#
_symmetry.space_group_name_H-M   'P 1'
#
loop_
_entity.id
_entity.type
_entity.pdbx_description
1 polymer ?
#
loop_
_entity_poly.entity_id
_entity_poly.type
_entity_poly.pdbx_seq_one_letter_code
_entity_poly.pdbx_strand_id
1 'polypeptide(L)'
;MGRQARYNNYGYDAVAADPGFLRCLVLMVVWFNVIFAVLGAVMIGLGFYILLEEDFKMWVHDLGMEHYWTGVYILMAAGSLVMLQSFFGVCGAWQGRHKMLLGFFVMLFIVFILELVGAGWMLANGIRFSKIEDWLRNKFLQLINDMDHDIKAARIMNIIQ
;
A
#
# COMPACT_ATOMS: atom_id res chain seq x y z
N MET A 1 -26.49 -27.57 39.77
CA MET A 1 -26.42 -28.56 38.68
C MET A 1 -26.91 -28.08 37.30
N GLY A 2 -27.17 -26.77 37.05
CA GLY A 2 -27.70 -26.29 35.76
C GLY A 2 -26.79 -25.42 34.87
N ARG A 3 -25.54 -25.11 35.28
CA ARG A 3 -24.63 -24.21 34.53
C ARG A 3 -23.47 -24.94 33.82
N GLN A 4 -23.00 -26.07 34.35
CA GLN A 4 -21.95 -26.88 33.69
C GLN A 4 -22.47 -27.66 32.47
N ALA A 5 -23.73 -28.10 32.46
CA ALA A 5 -24.31 -28.81 31.32
C ALA A 5 -24.54 -27.91 30.07
N ARG A 6 -24.65 -26.57 30.26
CA ARG A 6 -24.79 -25.61 29.14
C ARG A 6 -23.46 -25.13 28.55
N TYR A 7 -22.34 -25.22 29.27
CA TYR A 7 -21.00 -24.97 28.70
C TYR A 7 -20.51 -26.15 27.85
N ASN A 8 -21.02 -27.35 28.12
CA ASN A 8 -20.64 -28.57 27.43
C ASN A 8 -21.36 -28.83 26.10
N ASN A 9 -22.21 -27.93 25.60
CA ASN A 9 -22.92 -28.11 24.33
C ASN A 9 -22.65 -27.00 23.28
N TYR A 10 -21.92 -25.93 23.64
CA TYR A 10 -21.48 -24.92 22.66
C TYR A 10 -20.01 -25.08 22.23
N GLY A 11 -19.25 -25.94 22.90
CA GLY A 11 -17.82 -26.18 22.64
C GLY A 11 -17.50 -27.43 21.84
N TYR A 12 -18.46 -28.34 21.62
CA TYR A 12 -18.21 -29.65 20.99
C TYR A 12 -18.58 -29.70 19.51
N ASP A 13 -19.43 -28.78 19.03
CA ASP A 13 -19.95 -28.82 17.65
C ASP A 13 -19.22 -27.85 16.69
N ALA A 14 -18.38 -26.94 17.23
CA ALA A 14 -17.50 -26.06 16.45
C ALA A 14 -16.04 -26.60 16.32
N VAL A 15 -15.75 -27.73 16.97
CA VAL A 15 -14.41 -28.34 17.10
C VAL A 15 -14.41 -29.75 16.50
N ALA A 16 -14.75 -29.82 15.21
CA ALA A 16 -14.32 -30.91 14.34
C ALA A 16 -13.14 -30.46 13.44
N ALA A 17 -12.39 -29.45 13.90
CA ALA A 17 -11.13 -29.03 13.31
C ALA A 17 -9.99 -29.67 14.10
N ASP A 18 -9.12 -30.43 13.42
CA ASP A 18 -7.98 -31.06 14.06
C ASP A 18 -7.13 -30.03 14.82
N PRO A 19 -6.75 -30.30 16.07
CA PRO A 19 -5.96 -29.36 16.88
C PRO A 19 -4.61 -28.99 16.23
N GLY A 20 -4.10 -29.80 15.30
CA GLY A 20 -2.94 -29.47 14.46
C GLY A 20 -3.23 -28.44 13.37
N PHE A 21 -4.40 -28.52 12.72
CA PHE A 21 -4.81 -27.59 11.66
C PHE A 21 -5.00 -26.17 12.21
N LEU A 22 -5.65 -26.04 13.37
CA LEU A 22 -5.86 -24.74 14.01
C LEU A 22 -4.54 -24.08 14.44
N ARG A 23 -3.56 -24.88 14.91
CA ARG A 23 -2.21 -24.38 15.22
C ARG A 23 -1.46 -23.89 13.98
N CYS A 24 -1.59 -24.61 12.86
CA CYS A 24 -0.99 -24.21 11.59
C CYS A 24 -1.56 -22.86 11.10
N LEU A 25 -2.88 -22.70 11.17
CA LEU A 25 -3.55 -21.44 10.82
C LEU A 25 -3.08 -20.26 11.68
N VAL A 26 -3.04 -20.43 13.02
CA VAL A 26 -2.57 -19.36 13.92
C VAL A 26 -1.11 -19.01 13.65
N LEU A 27 -0.26 -20.01 13.42
CA LEU A 27 1.15 -19.80 13.08
C LEU A 27 1.31 -19.05 11.75
N MET A 28 0.54 -19.40 10.72
CA MET A 28 0.54 -18.68 9.44
C MET A 28 0.10 -17.23 9.61
N VAL A 29 -0.98 -16.98 10.36
CA VAL A 29 -1.48 -15.62 10.63
C VAL A 29 -0.42 -14.77 11.34
N VAL A 30 0.31 -15.34 12.30
CA VAL A 30 1.41 -14.64 12.97
C VAL A 30 2.55 -14.33 12.00
N TRP A 31 3.01 -15.31 11.22
CA TRP A 31 4.09 -15.11 10.26
C TRP A 31 3.76 -14.07 9.19
N PHE A 32 2.58 -14.13 8.59
CA PHE A 32 2.16 -13.15 7.59
C PHE A 32 2.06 -11.74 8.19
N ASN A 33 1.49 -11.58 9.39
CA ASN A 33 1.42 -10.26 10.04
C ASN A 33 2.79 -9.69 10.39
N VAL A 34 3.79 -10.52 10.73
CA VAL A 34 5.17 -10.05 10.94
C VAL A 34 5.77 -9.52 9.63
N ILE A 35 5.55 -10.23 8.52
CA ILE A 35 6.01 -9.77 7.20
C ILE A 35 5.35 -8.42 6.84
N PHE A 36 4.03 -8.31 7.02
CA PHE A 36 3.32 -7.05 6.76
C PHE A 36 3.77 -5.91 7.67
N ALA A 37 4.09 -6.18 8.94
CA ALA A 37 4.64 -5.17 9.84
C ALA A 37 6.00 -4.64 9.32
N VAL A 38 6.88 -5.52 8.84
CA VAL A 38 8.16 -5.12 8.23
C VAL A 38 7.94 -4.32 6.95
N LEU A 39 7.04 -4.76 6.08
CA LEU A 39 6.71 -4.04 4.84
C LEU A 39 6.16 -2.63 5.15
N GLY A 40 5.25 -2.50 6.10
CA GLY A 40 4.71 -1.20 6.53
C GLY A 40 5.79 -0.27 7.08
N ALA A 41 6.72 -0.79 7.87
CA ALA A 41 7.87 -0.02 8.37
C ALA A 41 8.79 0.45 7.23
N VAL A 42 9.06 -0.41 6.23
CA VAL A 42 9.84 -0.03 5.05
C VAL A 42 9.13 1.04 4.23
N MET A 43 7.82 0.94 4.02
CA MET A 43 7.04 1.96 3.28
C MET A 43 7.11 3.33 3.96
N ILE A 44 6.96 3.37 5.28
CA ILE A 44 7.09 4.62 6.05
C ILE A 44 8.52 5.14 5.97
N GLY A 45 9.52 4.27 6.12
CA GLY A 45 10.94 4.62 6.01
C GLY A 45 11.29 5.21 4.65
N LEU A 46 10.81 4.61 3.56
CA LEU A 46 10.97 5.12 2.19
C LEU A 46 10.28 6.48 2.02
N GLY A 47 9.08 6.64 2.59
CA GLY A 47 8.38 7.92 2.55
C GLY A 47 9.16 9.03 3.26
N PHE A 48 9.68 8.77 4.46
CA PHE A 48 10.55 9.71 5.16
C PHE A 48 11.85 9.98 4.40
N TYR A 49 12.48 8.95 3.84
CA TYR A 49 13.70 9.10 3.05
C TYR A 49 13.50 10.10 1.89
N ILE A 50 12.43 9.92 1.11
CA ILE A 50 12.07 10.82 0.00
C ILE A 50 11.73 12.24 0.49
N LEU A 51 11.11 12.39 1.66
CA LEU A 51 10.77 13.70 2.23
C LEU A 51 11.99 14.47 2.76
N LEU A 52 13.03 13.76 3.20
CA LEU A 52 14.21 14.35 3.83
C LEU A 52 15.31 14.66 2.82
N GLU A 53 15.38 13.94 1.70
CA GLU A 53 16.43 14.12 0.69
C GLU A 53 16.16 15.35 -0.19
N GLU A 54 17.03 16.36 -0.10
CA GLU A 54 16.90 17.63 -0.82
C GLU A 54 17.18 17.49 -2.33
N ASP A 55 18.11 16.61 -2.70
CA ASP A 55 18.42 16.30 -4.11
C ASP A 55 17.20 15.73 -4.83
N PHE A 56 16.40 14.92 -4.14
CA PHE A 56 15.18 14.35 -4.67
C PHE A 56 14.10 15.43 -4.88
N LYS A 57 14.03 16.43 -3.98
CA LYS A 57 13.11 17.58 -4.11
C LYS A 57 13.41 18.41 -5.34
N MET A 58 14.69 18.68 -5.59
CA MET A 58 15.13 19.46 -6.74
C MET A 58 14.79 18.73 -8.06
N TRP A 59 15.06 17.43 -8.13
CA TRP A 59 14.66 16.60 -9.27
C TRP A 59 13.16 16.63 -9.54
N VAL A 60 12.31 16.45 -8.51
CA VAL A 60 10.85 16.45 -8.68
C VAL A 60 10.32 17.81 -9.15
N HIS A 61 10.92 18.90 -8.66
CA HIS A 61 10.59 20.26 -9.08
C HIS A 61 10.98 20.51 -10.55
N ASP A 62 12.17 20.11 -10.98
CA ASP A 62 12.65 20.30 -12.36
C ASP A 62 11.83 19.50 -13.38
N LEU A 63 11.29 18.33 -12.99
CA LEU A 63 10.36 17.57 -13.83
C LEU A 63 8.92 18.13 -13.82
N GLY A 64 8.61 19.12 -12.99
CA GLY A 64 7.26 19.69 -12.85
C GLY A 64 6.23 18.70 -12.30
N MET A 65 6.69 17.68 -11.58
CA MET A 65 5.87 16.56 -11.10
C MET A 65 5.39 16.81 -9.67
N GLU A 66 4.81 17.97 -9.38
CA GLU A 66 4.38 18.35 -8.03
C GLU A 66 3.37 17.36 -7.42
N HIS A 67 2.62 16.63 -8.25
CA HIS A 67 1.69 15.58 -7.82
C HIS A 67 2.40 14.36 -7.20
N TYR A 68 3.70 14.21 -7.40
CA TYR A 68 4.50 13.14 -6.83
C TYR A 68 4.45 13.14 -5.30
N TRP A 69 4.47 14.32 -4.67
CA TRP A 69 4.37 14.45 -3.21
C TRP A 69 3.08 13.84 -2.65
N THR A 70 1.98 13.94 -3.39
CA THR A 70 0.70 13.32 -3.00
C THR A 70 0.84 11.80 -2.93
N GLY A 71 1.56 11.19 -3.86
CA GLY A 71 1.86 9.76 -3.84
C GLY A 71 2.68 9.33 -2.62
N VAL A 72 3.68 10.14 -2.23
CA VAL A 72 4.53 9.84 -1.07
C VAL A 72 3.72 9.89 0.24
N TYR A 73 2.84 10.88 0.41
CA TYR A 73 1.95 10.94 1.58
C TYR A 73 0.97 9.76 1.63
N ILE A 74 0.44 9.33 0.47
CA ILE A 74 -0.43 8.14 0.39
C ILE A 74 0.36 6.88 0.76
N LEU A 75 1.62 6.75 0.30
CA LEU A 75 2.50 5.62 0.64
C LEU A 75 2.75 5.53 2.16
N MET A 76 3.02 6.66 2.81
CA MET A 76 3.22 6.73 4.26
C MET A 76 1.93 6.40 5.03
N ALA A 77 0.79 6.91 4.58
CA ALA A 77 -0.52 6.61 5.17
C ALA A 77 -0.86 5.12 5.04
N ALA A 78 -0.66 4.53 3.86
CA ALA A 78 -0.85 3.11 3.61
C ALA A 78 0.07 2.25 4.49
N GLY A 79 1.36 2.59 4.58
CA GLY A 79 2.32 1.88 5.46
C GLY A 79 1.90 1.90 6.93
N SER A 80 1.35 3.03 7.40
CA SER A 80 0.85 3.19 8.77
C SER A 80 -0.39 2.32 9.03
N LEU A 81 -1.32 2.24 8.08
CA LEU A 81 -2.49 1.37 8.15
C LEU A 81 -2.09 -0.11 8.17
N VAL A 82 -1.13 -0.51 7.34
CA VAL A 82 -0.59 -1.88 7.30
C VAL A 82 0.08 -2.25 8.63
N MET A 83 0.85 -1.35 9.24
CA MET A 83 1.41 -1.58 10.58
C MET A 83 0.31 -1.76 11.63
N LEU A 84 -0.68 -0.87 11.68
CA LEU A 84 -1.80 -0.98 12.64
C LEU A 84 -2.56 -2.30 12.48
N GLN A 85 -2.87 -2.69 11.25
CA GLN A 85 -3.49 -3.96 10.93
C GLN A 85 -2.64 -5.14 11.41
N SER A 86 -1.33 -5.08 11.21
CA SER A 86 -0.40 -6.14 11.64
C SER A 86 -0.36 -6.30 13.16
N PHE A 87 -0.41 -5.19 13.92
CA PHE A 87 -0.53 -5.22 15.38
C PHE A 87 -1.82 -5.90 15.84
N PHE A 88 -2.97 -5.54 15.24
CA PHE A 88 -4.24 -6.20 15.54
C PHE A 88 -4.26 -7.68 15.15
N GLY A 89 -3.53 -8.07 14.11
CA GLY A 89 -3.38 -9.47 13.68
C GLY A 89 -2.62 -10.34 14.69
N VAL A 90 -1.52 -9.84 15.25
CA VAL A 90 -0.76 -10.55 16.30
C VAL A 90 -1.53 -10.57 17.63
N CYS A 91 -2.19 -9.47 18.02
CA CYS A 91 -3.05 -9.43 19.20
C CYS A 91 -4.27 -10.35 19.07
N GLY A 92 -4.90 -10.39 17.89
CA GLY A 92 -6.04 -11.25 17.59
C GLY A 92 -5.70 -12.75 17.66
N ALA A 93 -4.48 -13.14 17.31
CA ALA A 93 -3.98 -14.50 17.50
C ALA A 93 -3.85 -14.89 18.99
N TRP A 94 -3.66 -13.92 19.88
CA TRP A 94 -3.46 -14.16 21.31
C TRP A 94 -4.77 -14.15 22.13
N GLN A 95 -5.85 -13.56 21.60
CA GLN A 95 -7.13 -13.48 22.31
C GLN A 95 -8.05 -14.68 22.02
N GLY A 96 -8.19 -15.57 23.01
CA GLY A 96 -9.19 -16.65 23.02
C GLY A 96 -10.66 -16.20 23.17
N ARG A 97 -11.02 -14.96 22.79
CA ARG A 97 -12.39 -14.43 22.86
C ARG A 97 -12.84 -13.88 21.50
N HIS A 98 -13.89 -14.48 20.94
CA HIS A 98 -14.47 -14.21 19.61
C HIS A 98 -14.74 -12.72 19.23
N LYS A 99 -14.86 -11.79 20.19
CA LYS A 99 -15.26 -10.40 19.90
C LYS A 99 -14.15 -9.52 19.33
N MET A 100 -12.86 -9.83 19.54
CA MET A 100 -11.76 -9.03 18.98
C MET A 100 -11.41 -9.40 17.54
N LEU A 101 -11.59 -10.66 17.13
CA LEU A 101 -11.38 -11.09 15.75
C LEU A 101 -12.41 -10.45 14.80
N LEU A 102 -13.64 -10.25 15.26
CA LEU A 102 -14.69 -9.57 14.51
C LEU A 102 -14.34 -8.09 14.24
N GLY A 103 -13.78 -7.38 15.23
CA GLY A 103 -13.34 -5.99 15.04
C GLY A 103 -12.21 -5.85 14.02
N PHE A 104 -11.27 -6.80 14.03
CA PHE A 104 -10.22 -6.90 13.01
C PHE A 104 -10.82 -7.11 11.61
N PHE A 105 -11.77 -8.03 11.48
CA PHE A 105 -12.46 -8.28 10.21
C PHE A 105 -13.23 -7.05 9.69
N VAL A 106 -13.90 -6.31 10.58
CA VAL A 106 -14.63 -5.09 10.21
C VAL A 106 -13.66 -3.99 9.75
N MET A 107 -12.53 -3.79 10.44
CA MET A 107 -11.51 -2.83 9.99
C MET A 107 -10.92 -3.23 8.63
N LEU A 108 -10.61 -4.51 8.43
CA LEU A 108 -10.16 -5.04 7.13
C LEU A 108 -11.18 -4.78 6.03
N PHE A 109 -12.46 -5.01 6.34
CA PHE A 109 -13.53 -4.78 5.37
C PHE A 109 -13.64 -3.31 4.98
N ILE A 110 -13.47 -2.39 5.93
CA ILE A 110 -13.45 -0.94 5.64
C ILE A 110 -12.25 -0.58 4.75
N VAL A 111 -11.05 -1.08 5.05
CA VAL A 111 -9.85 -0.87 4.23
C VAL A 111 -10.06 -1.42 2.81
N PHE A 112 -10.64 -2.62 2.69
CA PHE A 112 -10.94 -3.23 1.40
C PHE A 112 -11.89 -2.38 0.55
N ILE A 113 -12.94 -1.83 1.15
CA ILE A 113 -13.86 -0.91 0.44
C ILE A 113 -13.12 0.38 0.03
N LEU A 114 -12.28 0.94 0.90
CA LEU A 114 -11.48 2.11 0.57
C LEU A 114 -10.49 1.84 -0.57
N GLU A 115 -9.84 0.68 -0.60
CA GLU A 115 -8.97 0.26 -1.70
C GLU A 115 -9.75 0.09 -3.00
N LEU A 116 -10.93 -0.54 -2.97
CA LEU A 116 -11.76 -0.68 -4.16
C LEU A 116 -12.26 0.67 -4.70
N VAL A 117 -12.67 1.58 -3.82
CA VAL A 117 -13.09 2.94 -4.20
C VAL A 117 -11.89 3.72 -4.75
N GLY A 118 -10.73 3.64 -4.09
CA GLY A 118 -9.49 4.29 -4.53
C GLY A 118 -9.00 3.77 -5.88
N ALA A 119 -8.95 2.45 -6.06
CA ALA A 119 -8.58 1.80 -7.31
C ALA A 119 -9.61 2.11 -8.41
N GLY A 120 -10.90 2.06 -8.11
CA GLY A 120 -11.97 2.43 -9.04
C GLY A 120 -11.89 3.89 -9.48
N TRP A 121 -11.65 4.81 -8.54
CA TRP A 121 -11.44 6.22 -8.81
C TRP A 121 -10.18 6.47 -9.64
N MET A 122 -9.08 5.80 -9.30
CA MET A 122 -7.82 5.86 -10.03
C MET A 122 -7.96 5.30 -11.45
N LEU A 123 -8.72 4.22 -11.66
CA LEU A 123 -8.97 3.68 -13.00
C LEU A 123 -9.90 4.61 -13.80
N ALA A 124 -10.99 5.07 -13.21
CA ALA A 124 -11.95 5.96 -13.89
C ALA A 124 -11.33 7.32 -14.28
N ASN A 125 -10.51 7.90 -13.40
CA ASN A 125 -9.78 9.13 -13.69
C ASN A 125 -8.47 8.86 -14.44
N GLY A 126 -7.88 7.69 -14.29
CA GLY A 126 -6.64 7.30 -14.93
C GLY A 126 -6.79 7.01 -16.42
N ILE A 127 -7.96 6.60 -16.87
CA ILE A 127 -8.27 6.53 -18.31
C ILE A 127 -8.21 7.93 -18.98
N ARG A 128 -8.32 9.03 -18.21
CA ARG A 128 -8.08 10.40 -18.72
C ARG A 128 -6.59 10.75 -18.88
N PHE A 129 -5.66 9.88 -18.47
CA PHE A 129 -4.22 10.03 -18.78
C PHE A 129 -3.90 9.81 -20.26
N SER A 130 -4.87 9.70 -21.17
CA SER A 130 -4.64 9.98 -22.59
C SER A 130 -3.95 11.34 -22.80
N LYS A 131 -4.12 12.30 -21.87
CA LYS A 131 -3.37 13.57 -21.85
C LYS A 131 -1.87 13.44 -21.57
N ILE A 132 -1.38 12.33 -21.00
CA ILE A 132 0.06 12.10 -20.82
C ILE A 132 0.72 11.95 -22.19
N GLU A 133 0.07 11.29 -23.14
CA GLU A 133 0.61 11.15 -24.50
C GLU A 133 0.72 12.52 -25.19
N ASP A 134 -0.32 13.37 -25.08
CA ASP A 134 -0.27 14.74 -25.60
C ASP A 134 0.76 15.61 -24.87
N TRP A 135 0.88 15.52 -23.55
CA TRP A 135 1.86 16.25 -22.76
C TRP A 135 3.29 15.83 -23.08
N LEU A 136 3.54 14.51 -23.20
CA LEU A 136 4.82 13.94 -23.56
C LEU A 136 5.18 14.30 -25.00
N ARG A 137 4.22 14.25 -25.93
CA ARG A 137 4.41 14.68 -27.33
C ARG A 137 4.73 16.17 -27.42
N ASN A 138 4.05 17.02 -26.65
CA ASN A 138 4.32 18.45 -26.61
C ASN A 138 5.69 18.76 -25.99
N LYS A 139 6.13 18.01 -24.97
CA LYS A 139 7.49 18.13 -24.43
C LYS A 139 8.55 17.67 -25.42
N PHE A 140 8.33 16.56 -26.12
CA PHE A 140 9.20 16.11 -27.20
C PHE A 140 9.28 17.13 -28.36
N LEU A 141 8.14 17.70 -28.76
CA LEU A 141 8.07 18.71 -29.81
C LEU A 141 8.71 20.03 -29.39
N GLN A 142 8.57 20.44 -28.12
CA GLN A 142 9.31 21.58 -27.58
C GLN A 142 10.81 21.32 -27.64
N LEU A 143 11.27 20.15 -27.22
CA LEU A 143 12.69 19.80 -27.30
C LEU A 143 13.18 19.80 -28.76
N ILE A 144 12.43 19.26 -29.71
CA ILE A 144 12.78 19.25 -31.14
C ILE A 144 12.77 20.68 -31.73
N ASN A 145 11.81 21.52 -31.35
CA ASN A 145 11.72 22.90 -31.83
C ASN A 145 12.81 23.80 -31.23
N ASP A 146 13.20 23.54 -29.97
CA ASP A 146 14.30 24.23 -29.28
C ASP A 146 15.67 23.76 -29.81
N MET A 147 15.75 22.52 -30.33
CA MET A 147 16.92 22.00 -31.04
C MET A 147 17.20 22.69 -32.39
N ASP A 148 16.22 23.40 -32.97
CA ASP A 148 16.40 24.19 -34.20
C ASP A 148 16.91 25.62 -33.91
N HIS A 149 16.79 26.10 -32.68
CA HIS A 149 17.25 27.44 -32.28
C HIS A 149 18.57 27.46 -31.49
N ASP A 150 19.03 26.31 -30.98
CA ASP A 150 20.29 26.22 -30.23
C ASP A 150 21.22 25.13 -30.81
N ILE A 151 22.43 25.54 -31.22
CA ILE A 151 23.53 24.71 -31.76
C ILE A 151 23.93 23.55 -30.80
N LYS A 152 23.39 23.52 -29.58
CA LYS A 152 23.52 22.44 -28.59
C LYS A 152 22.91 21.11 -29.02
N ALA A 153 21.98 21.08 -29.97
CA ALA A 153 21.33 19.87 -30.49
C ALA A 153 22.30 18.88 -31.16
N ALA A 154 23.30 19.41 -31.86
CA ALA A 154 24.32 18.60 -32.52
C ALA A 154 25.20 17.81 -31.54
N ARG A 155 25.31 18.30 -30.28
CA ARG A 155 26.11 17.65 -29.24
C ARG A 155 25.42 16.44 -28.61
N ILE A 156 24.08 16.42 -28.57
CA ILE A 156 23.29 15.31 -28.02
C ILE A 156 23.20 14.15 -29.03
N MET A 157 23.11 14.46 -30.33
CA MET A 157 23.11 13.46 -31.40
C MET A 157 24.42 12.64 -31.44
N ASN A 158 25.55 13.23 -31.06
CA ASN A 158 26.86 12.57 -31.02
C ASN A 158 27.14 11.77 -29.71
N ILE A 159 26.23 11.83 -28.73
CA ILE A 159 26.29 11.00 -27.51
C ILE A 159 25.44 9.73 -27.68
N ILE A 160 24.51 9.74 -28.64
CA ILE A 160 23.57 8.64 -28.91
C ILE A 160 24.01 7.78 -30.11
N GLN A 161 24.82 8.32 -31.02
CA GLN A 161 25.55 7.54 -32.03
C GLN A 161 26.81 6.92 -31.41
#